data_AF-A0A942RYL6-F1
#
_entry.id   AF-A0A942RYL6-F1
#
_cell.length_a   1.000
_cell.length_b   1.000
_cell.length_c   1.000
_cell.angle_alpha   90.00
_cell.angle_beta   90.00
_cell.angle_gamma   90.00
#
_symmetry.space_group_name_H-M   'P 1'
#
loop_
_entity.id
_entity.type
_entity.pdbx_description
1 polymer ?
#
loop_
_entity_poly.entity_id
_entity_poly.type
_entity_poly.pdbx_seq_one_letter_code
_entity_poly.pdbx_strand_id
1 'polypeptide(L)'
;MSRQNYEKIEFSFRHYLRKPVLKADLIAELKRFLPYDLIEETVEADDALKLSPAELQALPLALAALEKLEDRCRRIAKNNNMTEIEAFAADLLAIGRQHAITAVVEFATQLRTEIDCFDITAIKQSLHAYPELLSRLIARSGR
;
A
#
# COMPACT_ATOMS: atom_id res chain seq x y z
N MET A 1 -18.03 32.80 27.11
CA MET A 1 -16.66 32.85 26.55
C MET A 1 -16.59 34.02 25.57
N SER A 2 -15.93 35.12 25.95
CA SER A 2 -16.09 36.43 25.32
C SER A 2 -15.17 36.64 24.11
N ARG A 3 -15.63 37.47 23.16
CA ARG A 3 -15.01 37.84 21.86
C ARG A 3 -13.50 38.13 21.92
N GLN A 4 -13.02 38.68 23.05
CA GLN A 4 -11.61 39.04 23.28
C GLN A 4 -10.63 37.86 23.32
N ASN A 5 -11.10 36.62 23.59
CA ASN A 5 -10.21 35.46 23.57
C ASN A 5 -9.83 35.01 22.15
N TYR A 6 -10.60 35.38 21.12
CA TYR A 6 -10.32 34.99 19.73
C TYR A 6 -9.21 35.82 19.10
N GLU A 7 -9.17 37.13 19.38
CA GLU A 7 -8.16 38.05 18.81
C GLU A 7 -6.73 37.72 19.29
N LYS A 8 -6.57 37.16 20.48
CA LYS A 8 -5.25 36.77 21.01
C LYS A 8 -4.66 35.52 20.33
N ILE A 9 -5.50 34.62 19.81
CA ILE A 9 -5.06 33.38 19.14
C ILE A 9 -4.58 33.68 17.71
N GLU A 10 -5.25 34.60 17.01
CA GLU A 10 -4.86 35.04 15.66
C GLU A 10 -3.44 35.62 15.61
N PHE A 11 -3.01 36.31 16.67
CA PHE A 11 -1.69 36.93 16.70
C PHE A 11 -0.54 35.94 16.94
N SER A 12 -0.83 34.76 17.51
CA SER A 12 0.20 33.77 17.90
C SER A 12 0.25 32.54 16.99
N PHE A 13 -0.82 32.27 16.23
CA PHE A 13 -0.91 31.14 15.30
C PHE A 13 -1.25 31.66 13.90
N ARG A 14 -0.22 32.01 13.12
CA ARG A 14 -0.36 32.60 11.76
C ARG A 14 -1.04 31.68 10.72
N HIS A 15 -1.26 30.41 11.07
CA HIS A 15 -1.82 29.37 10.20
C HIS A 15 -3.14 28.80 10.77
N TYR A 16 -3.87 29.62 11.53
CA TYR A 16 -5.15 29.24 12.12
C TYR A 16 -6.23 29.10 11.04
N LEU A 17 -6.72 27.86 10.85
CA LEU A 17 -7.88 27.59 10.00
C LEU A 17 -9.18 27.86 10.77
N ARG A 18 -9.94 28.87 10.33
CA ARG A 18 -11.22 29.24 10.94
C ARG A 18 -12.33 28.33 10.43
N LYS A 19 -13.23 27.93 11.33
CA LYS A 19 -14.45 27.19 10.94
C LYS A 19 -15.41 28.09 10.13
N PRO A 20 -16.13 27.54 9.14
CA PRO A 20 -16.01 26.17 8.63
C PRO A 20 -14.73 26.00 7.80
N VAL A 21 -13.97 24.93 8.08
CA VAL A 21 -12.71 24.66 7.38
C VAL A 21 -13.01 23.95 6.07
N LEU A 22 -12.56 24.50 4.94
CA LEU A 22 -12.65 23.85 3.65
C LEU A 22 -11.53 22.81 3.52
N LYS A 23 -11.83 21.67 2.90
CA LYS A 23 -10.85 20.59 2.65
C LYS A 23 -9.62 21.10 1.88
N ALA A 24 -9.82 22.00 0.93
CA ALA A 24 -8.73 22.58 0.14
C ALA A 24 -7.76 23.40 1.01
N ASP A 25 -8.28 24.25 1.89
CA ASP A 25 -7.47 25.10 2.77
C ASP A 25 -6.70 24.27 3.80
N LEU A 26 -7.32 23.20 4.32
CA LEU A 26 -6.64 22.26 5.22
C LEU A 26 -5.47 21.54 4.54
N ILE A 27 -5.68 21.03 3.32
CA ILE A 27 -4.62 20.36 2.57
C ILE A 27 -3.49 21.34 2.22
N ALA A 28 -3.83 22.58 1.85
CA ALA A 28 -2.85 23.62 1.56
C ALA A 28 -1.96 23.93 2.77
N GLU A 29 -2.53 24.02 3.97
CA GLU A 29 -1.74 24.25 5.18
C GLU A 29 -0.91 23.02 5.58
N LEU A 30 -1.44 21.80 5.46
CA LEU A 30 -0.66 20.58 5.75
C LEU A 30 0.56 20.43 4.83
N LYS A 31 0.42 20.74 3.53
CA LYS A 31 1.52 20.72 2.55
C LYS A 31 2.69 21.65 2.90
N ARG A 32 2.46 22.68 3.72
CA ARG A 32 3.51 23.63 4.13
C ARG A 32 4.41 23.08 5.24
N PHE A 33 3.92 22.11 6.01
CA PHE A 33 4.62 21.57 7.18
C PHE A 33 5.04 20.11 7.02
N LEU A 34 4.38 19.36 6.13
CA LEU A 34 4.74 17.97 5.87
C LEU A 34 5.55 17.88 4.56
N PRO A 35 6.77 17.30 4.58
CA PRO A 35 7.42 16.90 3.35
C PRO A 35 6.51 15.90 2.62
N TYR A 36 6.25 16.14 1.35
CA TYR A 36 5.43 15.27 0.52
C TYR A 36 6.07 15.14 -0.85
N ASP A 37 5.97 13.95 -1.42
CA ASP A 37 6.30 13.69 -2.82
C ASP A 37 4.98 13.56 -3.59
N LEU A 38 4.86 14.30 -4.69
CA LEU A 38 3.74 14.12 -5.61
C LEU A 38 4.05 12.89 -6.46
N ILE A 39 3.51 11.76 -6.05
CA ILE A 39 3.55 10.54 -6.86
C ILE A 39 2.44 10.66 -7.90
N GLU A 40 2.80 10.97 -9.14
CA GLU A 40 1.92 10.73 -10.26
C GLU A 40 1.82 9.20 -10.40
N GLU A 41 0.69 8.62 -9.96
CA GLU A 41 0.33 7.27 -10.35
C GLU A 41 0.15 7.27 -11.86
N THR A 42 1.23 6.97 -12.59
CA THR A 42 1.10 6.35 -13.90
C THR A 42 0.48 5.01 -13.63
N VAL A 43 -0.86 4.96 -13.66
CA VAL A 43 -1.59 3.72 -13.89
C VAL A 43 -1.17 3.30 -15.28
N GLU A 44 -0.04 2.60 -15.38
CA GLU A 44 0.32 1.84 -16.57
C GLU A 44 -0.72 0.73 -16.68
N ALA A 45 -1.83 1.07 -17.33
CA ALA A 45 -2.67 0.11 -18.00
C ALA A 45 -1.88 -0.45 -19.19
N ASP A 46 -0.89 -1.30 -18.92
CA ASP A 46 -0.32 -2.21 -19.91
C ASP A 46 -0.27 -3.63 -19.33
N ASP A 47 -1.15 -4.45 -19.89
CA ASP A 47 -1.77 -5.66 -19.34
C ASP A 47 -0.89 -6.90 -19.48
N ALA A 48 0.41 -6.76 -19.29
CA ALA A 48 1.35 -7.87 -19.31
C ALA A 48 2.35 -7.73 -18.18
N LEU A 49 2.18 -8.57 -17.15
CA LEU A 49 3.19 -8.87 -16.14
C LEU A 49 4.49 -9.30 -16.87
N LYS A 50 5.38 -8.34 -17.11
CA LYS A 50 6.64 -8.49 -17.87
C LYS A 50 7.69 -9.04 -16.92
N LEU A 51 7.77 -10.37 -16.84
CA LEU A 51 8.84 -11.06 -16.13
C LEU A 51 10.08 -11.15 -17.03
N SER A 52 11.22 -10.80 -16.48
CA SER A 52 12.53 -11.06 -17.06
C SER A 52 12.80 -12.57 -17.18
N PRO A 53 13.72 -12.99 -18.06
CA PRO A 53 14.10 -14.40 -18.18
C PRO A 53 14.63 -15.01 -16.87
N ALA A 54 15.30 -14.20 -16.05
CA ALA A 54 15.80 -14.63 -14.74
C ALA A 54 14.66 -14.88 -13.75
N GLU A 55 13.64 -14.00 -13.75
CA GLU A 55 12.44 -14.17 -12.93
C GLU A 55 11.65 -15.42 -13.32
N LEU A 56 11.52 -15.69 -14.62
CA LEU A 56 10.82 -16.90 -15.11
C LEU A 56 11.49 -18.20 -14.63
N GLN A 57 12.82 -18.24 -14.51
CA GLN A 57 13.54 -19.40 -13.98
C GLN A 57 13.36 -19.59 -12.48
N ALA A 58 13.27 -18.48 -11.72
CA ALA A 58 13.03 -18.51 -10.28
C ALA A 58 11.56 -18.73 -9.90
N LEU A 59 10.65 -18.52 -10.87
CA LEU A 59 9.21 -18.52 -10.67
C LEU A 59 8.65 -19.82 -10.06
N PRO A 60 9.04 -21.04 -10.48
CA PRO A 60 8.48 -22.27 -9.89
C PRO A 60 8.81 -22.42 -8.40
N LEU A 61 10.02 -22.01 -8.00
CA LEU A 61 10.45 -22.05 -6.59
C LEU A 61 9.71 -21.01 -5.76
N ALA A 62 9.52 -19.81 -6.31
CA ALA A 62 8.77 -18.75 -5.66
C ALA A 62 7.29 -19.10 -5.53
N LEU A 63 6.67 -19.67 -6.58
CA LEU A 63 5.26 -20.05 -6.58
C LEU A 63 4.94 -21.03 -5.44
N ALA A 64 5.77 -22.04 -5.22
CA ALA A 64 5.58 -22.97 -4.10
C ALA A 64 5.61 -22.29 -2.72
N ALA A 65 6.33 -21.18 -2.57
CA ALA A 65 6.34 -20.38 -1.35
C ALA A 65 5.11 -19.45 -1.27
N LEU A 66 4.72 -18.83 -2.39
CA LEU A 66 3.59 -17.91 -2.48
C LEU A 66 2.23 -18.63 -2.32
N GLU A 67 2.09 -19.85 -2.84
CA GLU A 67 0.89 -20.69 -2.68
C GLU A 67 0.64 -21.02 -1.20
N LYS A 68 1.69 -21.28 -0.40
CA LYS A 68 1.56 -21.51 1.05
C LYS A 68 1.01 -20.29 1.78
N LEU A 69 1.20 -19.09 1.24
CA LEU A 69 0.67 -17.86 1.81
C LEU A 69 -0.79 -17.60 1.43
N GLU A 70 -1.37 -18.32 0.45
CA GLU A 70 -2.75 -18.12 0.00
C GLU A 70 -3.77 -18.40 1.13
N ASP A 71 -3.63 -19.52 1.82
CA ASP A 71 -4.50 -19.88 2.94
C ASP A 71 -4.40 -18.86 4.08
N ARG A 72 -3.18 -18.34 4.32
CA ARG A 72 -2.96 -17.29 5.30
C ARG A 72 -3.64 -15.99 4.86
N CYS A 73 -3.47 -15.58 3.61
CA CYS A 73 -4.11 -14.40 3.02
C CYS A 73 -5.64 -14.46 3.20
N ARG A 74 -6.24 -15.62 2.93
CA ARG A 74 -7.68 -15.84 3.09
C ARG A 74 -8.16 -15.73 4.54
N ARG A 75 -7.34 -16.15 5.51
CA ARG A 75 -7.64 -16.00 6.93
C ARG A 75 -7.52 -14.55 7.40
N ILE A 76 -6.43 -13.87 7.06
CA ILE A 76 -6.18 -12.48 7.49
C ILE A 76 -7.18 -11.50 6.88
N ALA A 77 -7.64 -11.74 5.64
CA ALA A 77 -8.68 -10.96 4.99
C ALA A 77 -10.02 -10.99 5.74
N LYS A 78 -10.26 -12.00 6.59
CA LYS A 78 -11.49 -12.14 7.38
C LYS A 78 -11.38 -11.59 8.80
N ASN A 79 -10.21 -11.69 9.43
CA ASN A 79 -10.03 -11.34 10.84
C ASN A 79 -9.58 -9.89 11.09
N ASN A 80 -9.18 -9.14 10.05
CA ASN A 80 -8.63 -7.77 10.13
C ASN A 80 -7.53 -7.60 11.18
N ASN A 81 -6.76 -8.66 11.48
CA ASN A 81 -5.69 -8.59 12.46
C ASN A 81 -4.46 -7.90 11.85
N MET A 82 -4.24 -6.62 12.20
CA MET A 82 -3.17 -5.82 11.61
C MET A 82 -1.78 -6.42 11.82
N THR A 83 -1.51 -7.03 12.97
CA THR A 83 -0.23 -7.71 13.24
C THR A 83 0.00 -8.88 12.27
N GLU A 84 -1.06 -9.64 11.95
CA GLU A 84 -0.95 -10.76 11.00
C GLU A 84 -0.78 -10.28 9.56
N ILE A 85 -1.41 -9.15 9.21
CA ILE A 85 -1.33 -8.51 7.89
C ILE A 85 0.07 -7.92 7.67
N GLU A 86 0.65 -7.25 8.68
CA GLU A 86 2.03 -6.77 8.66
C GLU A 86 3.03 -7.91 8.45
N ALA A 87 2.88 -8.99 9.22
CA ALA A 87 3.74 -10.15 9.08
C ALA A 87 3.56 -10.82 7.71
N PHE A 88 2.35 -10.82 7.14
CA PHE A 88 2.11 -11.34 5.80
C PHE A 88 2.80 -10.48 4.72
N ALA A 89 2.70 -9.15 4.81
CA ALA A 89 3.36 -8.23 3.90
C ALA A 89 4.90 -8.37 3.98
N ALA A 90 5.45 -8.56 5.19
CA ALA A 90 6.87 -8.81 5.39
C ALA A 90 7.35 -10.13 4.76
N ASP A 91 6.60 -11.21 4.96
CA ASP A 91 6.92 -12.53 4.36
C ASP A 91 6.83 -12.48 2.84
N LEU A 92 5.81 -11.79 2.30
CA LEU A 92 5.62 -11.62 0.87
C LEU A 92 6.77 -10.83 0.24
N LEU A 93 7.21 -9.75 0.90
CA LEU A 93 8.36 -8.96 0.49
C LEU A 93 9.66 -9.77 0.52
N ALA A 94 9.83 -10.61 1.55
CA ALA A 94 11.00 -11.48 1.68
C ALA A 94 11.07 -12.49 0.53
N ILE A 95 9.95 -13.15 0.19
CA ILE A 95 9.87 -14.09 -0.93
C ILE A 95 10.15 -13.37 -2.26
N GLY A 96 9.51 -12.22 -2.48
CA GLY A 96 9.72 -11.41 -3.69
C GLY A 96 11.19 -11.03 -3.88
N ARG A 97 11.87 -10.61 -2.81
CA ARG A 97 13.30 -10.27 -2.84
C ARG A 97 14.19 -11.49 -3.01
N GLN A 98 13.90 -12.59 -2.31
CA GLN A 98 14.70 -13.82 -2.36
C GLN A 98 14.72 -14.43 -3.77
N HIS A 99 13.59 -14.37 -4.47
CA HIS A 99 13.46 -14.88 -5.84
C HIS A 99 13.57 -13.79 -6.91
N ALA A 100 13.89 -12.56 -6.51
CA ALA A 100 14.00 -11.38 -7.36
C ALA A 100 12.79 -11.13 -8.28
N ILE A 101 11.57 -11.44 -7.81
CA ILE A 101 10.33 -11.25 -8.57
C ILE A 101 9.79 -9.85 -8.29
N THR A 102 10.02 -8.95 -9.25
CA THR A 102 9.71 -7.51 -9.14
C THR A 102 8.23 -7.28 -8.84
N ALA A 103 7.32 -7.96 -9.55
CA ALA A 103 5.88 -7.82 -9.35
C ALA A 103 5.42 -8.21 -7.93
N VAL A 104 6.08 -9.18 -7.28
CA VAL A 104 5.77 -9.57 -5.90
C VAL A 104 6.30 -8.54 -4.91
N VAL A 105 7.50 -7.99 -5.18
CA VAL A 105 8.09 -6.92 -4.37
C VAL A 105 7.24 -5.65 -4.44
N GLU A 106 6.78 -5.26 -5.62
CA GLU A 106 5.90 -4.10 -5.82
C GLU A 106 4.59 -4.27 -5.07
N PHE A 107 3.92 -5.41 -5.24
CA PHE A 107 2.69 -5.71 -4.52
C PHE A 107 2.87 -5.69 -2.99
N ALA A 108 3.95 -6.28 -2.48
CA ALA A 108 4.23 -6.29 -1.05
C ALA A 108 4.56 -4.89 -0.51
N THR A 109 5.24 -4.07 -1.31
CA THR A 109 5.56 -2.67 -0.96
C THR A 109 4.30 -1.83 -0.93
N GLN A 110 3.41 -2.00 -1.91
CA GLN A 110 2.11 -1.34 -1.96
C GLN A 110 1.27 -1.69 -0.72
N LEU A 111 1.10 -2.98 -0.42
CA LEU A 111 0.36 -3.44 0.76
C LEU A 111 0.95 -2.85 2.05
N ARG A 112 2.27 -2.71 2.14
CA ARG A 112 2.93 -2.12 3.29
C ARG A 112 2.66 -0.61 3.42
N THR A 113 2.69 0.13 2.32
CA THR A 113 2.28 1.54 2.30
C THR A 113 0.84 1.72 2.79
N GLU A 114 -0.07 0.84 2.37
CA GLU A 114 -1.47 0.83 2.79
C GLU A 114 -1.64 0.56 4.30
N ILE A 115 -0.81 -0.33 4.85
CA ILE A 115 -0.73 -0.59 6.29
C ILE A 115 -0.20 0.64 7.03
N ASP A 116 0.91 1.22 6.57
CA ASP A 116 1.56 2.37 7.21
C ASP A 116 0.65 3.61 7.22
N CYS A 117 -0.21 3.79 6.21
CA CYS A 117 -1.21 4.86 6.15
C CYS A 117 -2.56 4.50 6.80
N PHE A 118 -2.70 3.28 7.33
CA PHE A 118 -3.94 2.74 7.92
C PHE A 118 -5.15 2.79 6.96
N ASP A 119 -4.94 2.65 5.65
CA ASP A 119 -6.02 2.58 4.67
C ASP A 119 -6.65 1.19 4.66
N ILE A 120 -7.58 0.96 5.59
CA ILE A 120 -8.30 -0.31 5.75
C ILE A 120 -9.01 -0.74 4.44
N THR A 121 -9.42 0.20 3.60
CA THR A 121 -10.11 -0.12 2.35
C THR A 121 -9.11 -0.64 1.33
N ALA A 122 -7.99 0.05 1.15
CA ALA A 122 -6.91 -0.37 0.25
C ALA A 122 -6.31 -1.71 0.70
N ILE A 123 -6.02 -1.89 1.99
CA ILE A 123 -5.50 -3.16 2.55
C ILE A 123 -6.41 -4.34 2.15
N LYS A 124 -7.73 -4.19 2.30
CA LYS A 124 -8.68 -5.24 1.93
C LYS A 124 -8.67 -5.51 0.43
N GLN A 125 -8.62 -4.47 -0.39
CA GLN A 125 -8.54 -4.62 -1.84
C GLN A 125 -7.28 -5.39 -2.23
N SER A 126 -6.12 -5.04 -1.67
CA SER A 126 -4.85 -5.74 -1.88
C SER A 126 -4.93 -7.21 -1.45
N LEU A 127 -5.44 -7.51 -0.26
CA LEU A 127 -5.62 -8.89 0.20
C LEU A 127 -6.56 -9.71 -0.70
N HIS A 128 -7.59 -9.08 -1.28
CA HIS A 128 -8.49 -9.71 -2.24
C HIS A 128 -7.88 -9.86 -3.64
N ALA A 129 -6.93 -9.00 -4.02
CA ALA A 129 -6.20 -9.05 -5.29
C ALA A 129 -5.04 -10.06 -5.28
N TYR A 130 -4.58 -10.50 -4.11
CA TYR A 130 -3.49 -11.48 -3.98
C TYR A 130 -3.70 -12.80 -4.77
N PRO A 131 -4.87 -13.45 -4.74
CA PRO A 131 -5.12 -14.66 -5.54
C PRO A 131 -5.05 -14.40 -7.05
N GLU A 132 -5.41 -13.19 -7.49
CA GLU A 132 -5.30 -12.80 -8.90
C GLU A 132 -3.83 -12.64 -9.31
N LEU A 133 -3.01 -12.02 -8.46
CA LEU A 133 -1.56 -11.95 -8.67
C LEU A 133 -0.95 -13.35 -8.82
N LEU A 134 -1.29 -14.28 -7.91
CA LEU A 134 -0.86 -15.67 -7.99
C LEU A 134 -1.25 -16.32 -9.32
N SER A 135 -2.50 -16.17 -9.74
CA SER A 135 -3.00 -16.73 -11.00
C SER A 135 -2.23 -16.19 -12.21
N ARG A 136 -1.93 -14.88 -12.22
CA ARG A 136 -1.13 -14.25 -13.28
C ARG A 136 0.31 -14.79 -13.33
N LEU A 137 0.91 -15.08 -12.17
CA LEU A 137 2.24 -15.68 -12.08
C LEU A 137 2.24 -17.15 -12.54
N ILE A 138 1.26 -17.95 -12.12
CA ILE A 138 1.12 -19.35 -12.53
C ILE A 138 1.00 -19.47 -14.06
N ALA A 139 0.19 -18.63 -14.69
CA ALA A 139 0.01 -18.58 -16.14
C ALA A 139 1.31 -18.28 -16.93
N ARG A 140 2.34 -17.74 -16.26
CA ARG A 140 3.66 -17.46 -16.84
C ARG A 140 4.68 -18.56 -16.58
N SER A 141 4.47 -19.40 -15.55
CA SER A 141 5.34 -20.55 -15.23
C SER A 141 5.09 -21.78 -16.13
N GLY A 142 3.88 -21.92 -16.66
CA GLY A 142 3.45 -23.07 -17.47
C GLY A 142 3.66 -22.95 -18.97
N ARG A 143 4.63 -22.14 -19.42
CA ARG A 143 4.99 -21.97 -20.85
C ARG A 143 6.45 -22.28 -21.10
#